data_AF-A0A836FE65-F1
#
_entry.id   AF-A0A836FE65-F1
#
_cell.length_a   1.000
_cell.length_b   1.000
_cell.length_c   1.000
_cell.angle_alpha   90.00
_cell.angle_beta   90.00
_cell.angle_gamma   90.00
#
_symmetry.space_group_name_H-M   'P 1'
#
loop_
_entity.id
_entity.type
_entity.pdbx_description
1 polymer ?
#
loop_
_entity_poly.entity_id
_entity_poly.type
_entity_poly.pdbx_seq_one_letter_code
_entity_poly.pdbx_strand_id
1 'polypeptide(L)'
;MTQNTQMIEELDDCFLRTARNIMKYYDNEEQKQKILKQLREALIVNCTESARIKAANEIKEHLECMSEFDSEEDVKNITTEYKKAISEIQINPLQDNRLLEYDRQIKGLYQVNEAESNALDDTDADLRLTGSEINVIDPISKMRMTDPVRNAVCGHIYDKASLVAMLQKNKNTRYVFHIMSNIGICYYRFYVCIHRCPVVGCTSLDYIDLSQCRSDIVTKTYLENHPA
;
A
#
# COMPACT_ATOMS: atom_id res chain seq x y z
N MET A 1 8.32 -14.43 6.40
CA MET A 1 7.20 -13.45 6.42
C MET A 1 7.05 -12.64 5.12
N THR A 2 8.10 -12.42 4.32
CA THR A 2 8.10 -11.48 3.17
C THR A 2 7.19 -11.85 1.99
N GLN A 3 6.97 -13.14 1.71
CA GLN A 3 6.14 -13.59 0.57
C GLN A 3 4.65 -13.25 0.72
N ASN A 4 4.09 -13.39 1.92
CA ASN A 4 2.66 -13.15 2.15
C ASN A 4 2.32 -11.65 2.02
N THR A 5 3.16 -10.78 2.60
CA THR A 5 3.02 -9.33 2.44
C THR A 5 3.11 -8.91 0.98
N GLN A 6 4.07 -9.43 0.21
CA GLN A 6 4.19 -9.12 -1.20
C GLN A 6 2.95 -9.53 -2.02
N MET A 7 2.39 -10.72 -1.76
CA MET A 7 1.16 -11.15 -2.45
C MET A 7 -0.04 -10.25 -2.15
N ILE A 8 -0.17 -9.77 -0.90
CA ILE A 8 -1.25 -8.84 -0.52
C ILE A 8 -1.13 -7.52 -1.28
N GLU A 9 0.09 -7.00 -1.44
CA GLU A 9 0.35 -5.76 -2.17
C GLU A 9 0.04 -5.87 -3.66
N GLU A 10 0.41 -6.99 -4.29
CA GLU A 10 0.08 -7.28 -5.69
C GLU A 10 -1.43 -7.40 -5.90
N LEU A 11 -2.14 -7.95 -4.91
CA LEU A 11 -3.59 -8.03 -4.92
C LEU A 11 -4.23 -6.64 -4.83
N ASP A 12 -3.73 -5.76 -3.96
CA ASP A 12 -4.21 -4.38 -3.82
C ASP A 12 -4.02 -3.58 -5.12
N ASP A 13 -2.88 -3.73 -5.80
CA ASP A 13 -2.66 -3.15 -7.13
C ASP A 13 -3.66 -3.67 -8.17
N CYS A 14 -4.01 -4.96 -8.11
CA CYS A 14 -5.02 -5.55 -8.99
C CYS A 14 -6.41 -4.95 -8.76
N PHE A 15 -6.82 -4.73 -7.49
CA PHE A 15 -8.10 -4.07 -7.19
C PHE A 15 -8.13 -2.65 -7.76
N LEU A 16 -7.08 -1.86 -7.54
CA LEU A 16 -7.00 -0.48 -8.04
C LEU A 16 -6.99 -0.41 -9.57
N ARG A 17 -6.21 -1.27 -10.22
CA ARG A 17 -6.16 -1.35 -11.69
C ARG A 17 -7.51 -1.74 -12.28
N THR A 18 -8.21 -2.68 -11.64
CA THR A 18 -9.55 -3.09 -12.06
C THR A 18 -10.54 -1.95 -11.92
N ALA A 19 -10.52 -1.23 -10.80
CA ALA A 19 -11.37 -0.07 -10.57
C ALA A 19 -11.13 1.04 -11.61
N ARG A 20 -9.87 1.34 -11.91
CA ARG A 20 -9.52 2.29 -12.98
C ARG A 20 -10.09 1.85 -14.33
N ASN A 21 -9.89 0.59 -14.69
CA ASN A 21 -10.40 0.07 -15.97
C ASN A 21 -11.92 0.18 -16.05
N ILE A 22 -12.62 -0.10 -14.94
CA ILE A 22 -14.08 0.09 -14.87
C ILE A 22 -14.42 1.56 -15.10
N MET A 23 -13.72 2.50 -14.46
CA MET A 23 -13.98 3.92 -14.63
C MET A 23 -13.71 4.44 -16.04
N LYS A 24 -12.71 3.87 -16.74
CA LYS A 24 -12.27 4.33 -18.06
C LYS A 24 -13.10 3.77 -19.21
N TYR A 25 -13.55 2.52 -19.12
CA TYR A 25 -14.13 1.80 -20.25
C TYR A 25 -15.64 1.55 -20.14
N TYR A 26 -16.28 1.82 -18.99
CA TYR A 26 -17.73 1.68 -18.86
C TYR A 26 -18.44 3.01 -19.11
N ASP A 27 -19.24 3.05 -20.17
CA ASP A 27 -20.03 4.24 -20.54
C ASP A 27 -21.33 4.37 -19.71
N ASN A 28 -21.87 3.24 -19.22
CA ASN A 28 -23.09 3.23 -18.41
C ASN A 28 -22.76 3.49 -16.93
N GLU A 29 -23.11 4.67 -16.43
CA GLU A 29 -22.85 5.09 -15.05
C GLU A 29 -23.51 4.17 -14.00
N GLU A 30 -24.71 3.66 -14.24
CA GLU A 30 -25.39 2.77 -13.29
C GLU A 30 -24.65 1.42 -13.16
N GLN A 31 -24.24 0.84 -14.28
CA GLN A 31 -23.46 -0.40 -14.29
C GLN A 31 -22.07 -0.20 -13.70
N LYS A 32 -21.42 0.93 -14.02
CA LYS A 32 -20.13 1.33 -13.46
C LYS A 32 -20.19 1.41 -11.93
N GLN A 33 -21.17 2.11 -11.37
CA GLN A 33 -21.34 2.20 -9.91
C GLN A 33 -21.62 0.84 -9.28
N LYS A 34 -22.45 0.01 -9.92
CA LYS A 34 -22.76 -1.34 -9.44
C LYS A 34 -21.51 -2.22 -9.36
N ILE A 35 -20.68 -2.22 -10.40
CA ILE A 35 -19.48 -3.06 -10.45
C ILE A 35 -18.41 -2.53 -9.49
N LEU A 36 -18.23 -1.20 -9.39
CA LEU A 36 -17.32 -0.61 -8.39
C LEU A 36 -17.74 -0.96 -6.96
N LYS A 37 -19.04 -1.00 -6.68
CA LYS A 37 -19.58 -1.44 -5.39
C LYS A 37 -19.24 -2.92 -5.13
N GLN A 38 -19.45 -3.80 -6.12
CA GLN A 38 -19.08 -5.22 -6.01
C GLN A 38 -17.58 -5.42 -5.78
N LEU A 39 -16.75 -4.63 -6.47
CA LEU A 39 -15.29 -4.66 -6.29
C LEU A 39 -14.90 -4.23 -4.87
N ARG A 40 -15.54 -3.20 -4.33
CA ARG A 40 -15.34 -2.74 -2.95
C ARG A 40 -15.79 -3.79 -1.93
N GLU A 41 -16.92 -4.45 -2.16
CA GLU A 41 -17.40 -5.56 -1.31
C GLU A 41 -16.42 -6.74 -1.31
N ALA A 42 -15.86 -7.09 -2.47
CA ALA A 42 -14.83 -8.12 -2.57
C ALA A 42 -13.55 -7.76 -1.81
N LEU A 43 -13.13 -6.49 -1.84
CA LEU A 43 -11.99 -6.00 -1.07
C LEU A 43 -12.24 -6.09 0.45
N ILE A 44 -13.44 -5.72 0.91
CA ILE A 44 -13.82 -5.83 2.33
C ILE A 44 -13.69 -7.28 2.83
N VAL A 45 -14.19 -8.24 2.04
CA VAL A 45 -14.06 -9.67 2.36
C VAL A 45 -12.58 -10.05 2.40
N ASN A 46 -11.78 -9.62 1.43
CA ASN A 46 -10.34 -9.90 1.43
C ASN A 46 -9.62 -9.34 2.66
N CYS A 47 -9.87 -8.08 3.05
CA CYS A 47 -9.27 -7.49 4.25
C CYS A 47 -9.66 -8.27 5.51
N THR A 48 -10.93 -8.67 5.61
CA THR A 48 -11.42 -9.49 6.74
C THR A 48 -10.68 -10.81 6.81
N GLU A 49 -10.55 -11.53 5.70
CA GLU A 49 -9.87 -12.82 5.65
C GLU A 49 -8.36 -12.70 5.92
N SER A 50 -7.69 -11.69 5.37
CA SER A 50 -6.27 -11.43 5.65
C SER A 50 -6.03 -11.15 7.14
N ALA A 51 -6.90 -10.36 7.77
CA ALA A 51 -6.82 -10.09 9.20
C ALA A 51 -7.11 -11.34 10.05
N ARG A 52 -8.05 -12.19 9.63
CA ARG A 52 -8.33 -13.49 10.28
C ARG A 52 -7.13 -14.41 10.23
N ILE A 53 -6.50 -14.53 9.06
CA ILE A 53 -5.30 -15.34 8.86
C ILE A 53 -4.16 -14.82 9.74
N LYS A 54 -3.99 -13.49 9.82
CA LYS A 54 -2.96 -12.89 10.68
C LYS A 54 -3.20 -13.23 12.15
N ALA A 55 -4.41 -13.01 12.66
CA ALA A 55 -4.76 -13.35 14.04
C ALA A 55 -4.62 -14.87 14.31
N ALA A 56 -5.04 -15.72 13.37
CA ALA A 56 -4.88 -17.16 13.49
C ALA A 56 -3.40 -17.61 13.55
N ASN A 57 -2.51 -16.93 12.81
CA ASN A 57 -1.08 -17.18 12.87
C ASN A 57 -0.48 -16.73 14.20
N GLU A 58 -0.89 -15.57 14.74
CA GLU A 58 -0.43 -15.08 16.05
C GLU A 58 -0.86 -16.04 17.18
N ILE A 59 -2.10 -16.53 17.14
CA ILE A 59 -2.60 -17.55 18.08
C ILE A 59 -1.77 -18.83 17.97
N LYS A 60 -1.50 -19.28 16.74
CA LYS A 60 -0.69 -20.48 16.49
C LYS A 60 0.72 -20.32 17.09
N GLU A 61 1.40 -19.21 16.79
CA GLU A 61 2.75 -18.93 17.31
C GLU A 61 2.76 -18.87 18.84
N HIS A 62 1.75 -18.26 19.46
CA HIS A 62 1.61 -18.22 20.92
C HIS A 62 1.45 -19.60 21.54
N LEU A 63 0.62 -20.47 20.94
CA LEU A 63 0.42 -21.84 21.42
C LEU A 63 1.66 -22.72 21.23
N GLU A 64 2.35 -22.61 20.09
CA GLU A 64 3.61 -23.33 19.81
C GLU A 64 4.72 -22.96 20.80
N CYS A 65 4.76 -21.71 21.29
CA CYS A 65 5.75 -21.26 22.26
C CYS A 65 5.49 -21.77 23.69
N MET A 66 4.23 -22.10 24.03
CA MET A 66 3.85 -22.57 25.38
C MET A 66 3.97 -24.09 25.55
N SER A 67 4.05 -24.85 24.46
CA SER A 67 4.09 -26.31 24.48
C SER A 67 5.54 -26.84 24.42
N GLU A 68 6.24 -26.84 25.55
CA GLU A 68 7.58 -27.47 25.66
C GLU A 68 7.54 -28.97 26.03
N PHE A 69 6.36 -29.62 26.10
CA PHE A 69 6.23 -31.04 26.46
C PHE A 69 5.37 -31.84 25.46
N ASP A 70 5.94 -32.94 24.95
CA ASP A 70 5.38 -33.86 23.94
C ASP A 70 4.47 -34.95 24.56
N SER A 71 3.30 -34.58 25.11
CA SER A 71 2.27 -35.58 25.44
C SER A 71 1.09 -35.54 24.44
N GLU A 72 0.52 -36.71 24.15
CA GLU A 72 -0.63 -36.85 23.23
C GLU A 72 -1.90 -36.16 23.77
N GLU A 73 -1.96 -35.93 25.08
CA GLU A 73 -3.03 -35.21 25.77
C GLU A 73 -2.88 -33.69 25.60
N ASP A 74 -1.64 -33.17 25.55
CA ASP A 74 -1.35 -31.77 25.28
C ASP A 74 -1.74 -31.35 23.85
N VAL A 75 -1.55 -32.23 22.85
CA VAL A 75 -1.94 -31.96 21.45
C VAL A 75 -3.45 -31.77 21.30
N LYS A 76 -4.25 -32.56 22.01
CA LYS A 76 -5.72 -32.43 21.99
C LYS A 76 -6.16 -31.12 22.61
N ASN A 77 -5.55 -30.74 23.75
CA ASN A 77 -5.82 -29.48 24.43
C ASN A 77 -5.43 -28.25 23.57
N ILE A 78 -4.26 -28.28 22.93
CA ILE A 78 -3.82 -27.22 22.00
C ILE A 78 -4.82 -27.08 20.85
N THR A 79 -5.28 -28.20 20.29
CA THR A 79 -6.24 -28.19 19.17
C THR A 79 -7.59 -27.58 19.58
N THR A 80 -8.07 -27.86 20.80
CA THR A 80 -9.32 -27.30 21.30
C THR A 80 -9.20 -25.81 21.60
N GLU A 81 -8.10 -25.38 22.22
CA GLU A 81 -7.84 -23.98 22.51
C GLU A 81 -7.67 -23.16 21.22
N TYR A 82 -6.96 -23.70 20.23
CA TYR A 82 -6.81 -23.08 18.91
C TYR A 82 -8.17 -22.87 18.21
N LYS A 83 -9.02 -23.91 18.19
CA LYS A 83 -10.38 -23.81 17.59
C LYS A 83 -11.25 -22.79 18.29
N LYS A 84 -11.17 -22.72 19.62
CA LYS A 84 -11.91 -21.74 20.42
C LYS A 84 -11.42 -20.33 20.13
N ALA A 85 -10.11 -20.11 20.19
CA ALA A 85 -9.50 -18.81 19.94
C ALA A 85 -9.78 -18.29 18.53
N ILE A 86 -9.79 -19.15 17.49
CA ILE A 86 -10.19 -18.75 16.13
C ILE A 86 -11.65 -18.30 16.07
N SER A 87 -12.55 -19.01 16.78
CA SER A 87 -13.98 -18.71 16.76
C SER A 87 -14.31 -17.36 17.42
N GLU A 88 -13.44 -16.90 18.31
CA GLU A 88 -13.58 -15.63 19.05
C GLU A 88 -13.00 -14.42 18.28
N ILE A 89 -12.31 -14.63 17.14
CA ILE A 89 -11.73 -13.55 16.34
C ILE A 89 -12.84 -12.64 15.78
N GLN A 90 -12.98 -11.45 16.35
CA GLN A 90 -13.82 -10.39 15.83
C GLN A 90 -12.98 -9.39 15.05
N ILE A 91 -13.35 -9.15 13.79
CA ILE A 91 -12.61 -8.23 12.90
C ILE A 91 -13.56 -7.16 12.39
N ASN A 92 -13.14 -5.91 12.53
CA ASN A 92 -13.82 -4.78 11.93
C ASN A 92 -13.10 -4.35 10.64
N PRO A 93 -13.62 -4.69 9.44
CA PRO A 93 -12.96 -4.37 8.19
C PRO A 93 -12.97 -2.87 7.85
N LEU A 94 -13.82 -2.07 8.49
CA LEU A 94 -13.98 -0.64 8.17
C LEU A 94 -12.83 0.24 8.66
N GLN A 95 -12.02 -0.26 9.60
CA GLN A 95 -10.85 0.43 10.14
C GLN A 95 -9.55 -0.02 9.47
N ASP A 96 -9.64 -0.92 8.49
CA ASP A 96 -8.47 -1.45 7.80
C ASP A 96 -7.84 -0.37 6.89
N ASN A 97 -6.54 -0.13 7.09
CA ASN A 97 -5.78 0.86 6.33
C ASN A 97 -5.83 0.63 4.81
N ARG A 98 -5.94 -0.63 4.35
CA ARG A 98 -6.01 -0.97 2.92
C ARG A 98 -7.33 -0.49 2.32
N LEU A 99 -8.44 -0.68 3.04
CA LEU A 99 -9.76 -0.22 2.59
C LEU A 99 -9.82 1.31 2.53
N LEU A 100 -9.28 2.00 3.55
CA LEU A 100 -9.22 3.46 3.59
C LEU A 100 -8.38 4.03 2.43
N GLU A 101 -7.23 3.40 2.14
CA GLU A 101 -6.36 3.83 1.04
C GLU A 101 -7.05 3.61 -0.31
N TYR A 102 -7.73 2.47 -0.51
CA TYR A 102 -8.52 2.21 -1.70
C TYR A 102 -9.60 3.29 -1.89
N ASP A 103 -10.41 3.56 -0.87
CA ASP A 103 -11.47 4.57 -0.94
C ASP A 103 -10.90 5.97 -1.27
N ARG A 104 -9.74 6.32 -0.70
CA ARG A 104 -9.03 7.57 -1.01
C ARG A 104 -8.63 7.66 -2.48
N GLN A 105 -8.06 6.59 -3.03
CA GLN A 105 -7.61 6.54 -4.42
C GLN A 105 -8.77 6.58 -5.41
N ILE A 106 -9.85 5.84 -5.14
CA ILE A 106 -11.09 5.87 -5.94
C ILE A 106 -11.68 7.28 -5.96
N LYS A 107 -11.74 7.97 -4.82
CA LYS A 107 -12.20 9.36 -4.75
C LYS A 107 -11.32 10.29 -5.60
N GLY A 108 -10.00 10.12 -5.55
CA GLY A 108 -9.08 10.90 -6.38
C GLY A 108 -9.29 10.68 -7.88
N LEU A 109 -9.61 9.45 -8.31
CA LEU A 109 -9.91 9.17 -9.72
C LEU A 109 -11.18 9.88 -10.21
N TYR A 110 -12.23 9.95 -9.38
CA TYR A 110 -13.43 10.71 -9.73
C TYR A 110 -13.11 12.19 -9.99
N GLN A 111 -12.29 12.81 -9.14
CA GLN A 111 -11.91 14.21 -9.27
C GLN A 111 -11.10 14.48 -10.55
N VAL A 112 -10.21 13.56 -10.94
CA VAL A 112 -9.45 13.70 -12.19
C VAL A 112 -10.37 13.59 -13.41
N ASN A 113 -11.31 12.64 -13.42
CA ASN A 113 -12.25 12.48 -14.53
C ASN A 113 -13.27 13.64 -14.63
N GLU A 114 -13.74 14.18 -13.50
CA GLU A 114 -14.65 15.35 -13.48
C GLU A 114 -13.95 16.63 -13.95
N ALA A 115 -12.66 16.81 -13.66
CA ALA A 115 -11.86 17.93 -14.17
C ALA A 115 -11.71 17.87 -15.70
N GLU A 116 -11.76 16.68 -16.29
CA GLU A 116 -11.74 16.48 -17.75
C GLU A 116 -13.10 16.78 -18.41
N SER A 117 -14.21 16.38 -17.79
CA SER A 117 -15.54 16.61 -18.36
C SER A 117 -15.94 18.10 -18.38
N ASN A 118 -15.47 18.88 -17.39
CA ASN A 118 -15.75 20.32 -17.31
C ASN A 118 -14.78 21.19 -18.14
N ALA A 119 -13.78 20.61 -18.82
CA ALA A 119 -12.84 21.37 -19.64
C ALA A 119 -13.34 21.64 -21.08
N LEU A 120 -14.50 21.08 -21.46
CA LEU A 120 -15.05 21.19 -22.82
C LEU A 120 -16.20 22.19 -22.98
N ASP A 121 -16.70 22.80 -21.89
CA ASP A 121 -17.83 23.72 -21.93
C ASP A 121 -17.70 24.81 -20.87
N ASP A 122 -16.84 25.82 -21.11
CA ASP A 122 -17.24 27.19 -20.80
C ASP A 122 -16.34 28.21 -21.50
N THR A 123 -16.97 29.03 -22.31
CA THR A 123 -16.37 30.23 -22.90
C THR A 123 -16.84 31.36 -21.99
N ASP A 124 -15.90 31.99 -21.27
CA ASP A 124 -16.10 33.18 -20.40
C ASP A 124 -16.40 32.92 -18.91
N ALA A 125 -15.38 32.54 -18.13
CA ALA A 125 -15.32 32.81 -16.69
C ALA A 125 -13.87 32.93 -16.22
N ASP A 126 -13.40 34.17 -16.10
CA ASP A 126 -12.04 34.59 -15.74
C ASP A 126 -11.73 34.42 -14.23
N LEU A 127 -12.05 33.25 -13.67
CA LEU A 127 -11.77 32.88 -12.28
C LEU A 127 -11.68 31.35 -12.11
N ARG A 128 -10.74 30.74 -12.84
CA ARG A 128 -10.35 29.34 -12.59
C ARG A 128 -9.63 29.30 -11.24
N LEU A 129 -10.35 28.88 -10.21
CA LEU A 129 -9.80 28.38 -8.94
C LEU A 129 -8.63 27.46 -9.27
N THR A 130 -7.49 27.68 -8.59
CA THR A 130 -6.28 26.86 -8.67
C THR A 130 -6.66 25.38 -8.50
N GLY A 131 -6.87 24.70 -9.64
CA GLY A 131 -6.94 23.26 -9.68
C GLY A 131 -5.69 22.73 -9.00
N SER A 132 -5.84 21.68 -8.20
CA SER A 132 -4.70 21.07 -7.53
C SER A 132 -3.73 20.57 -8.61
N GLU A 133 -2.74 21.37 -8.99
CA GLU A 133 -1.79 21.02 -10.04
C GLU A 133 -1.06 19.76 -9.58
N ILE A 134 -1.39 18.63 -10.20
CA ILE A 134 -0.74 17.35 -9.91
C ILE A 134 0.70 17.52 -10.36
N ASN A 135 1.64 17.42 -9.42
CA ASN A 135 3.06 17.51 -9.75
C ASN A 135 3.47 16.27 -10.55
N VAL A 136 3.69 16.49 -11.85
CA VAL A 136 4.05 15.50 -12.87
C VAL A 136 5.56 15.23 -12.91
N ILE A 137 6.36 16.08 -12.27
CA ILE A 137 7.82 16.02 -12.30
C ILE A 137 8.34 15.30 -11.06
N ASP A 138 9.15 14.25 -11.29
CA ASP A 138 9.77 13.47 -10.23
C ASP A 138 10.76 14.31 -9.41
N PRO A 139 10.62 14.36 -8.07
CA PRO A 139 11.56 15.06 -7.20
C PRO A 139 13.00 14.55 -7.30
N ILE A 140 13.23 13.29 -7.71
CA ILE A 140 14.55 12.65 -7.76
C ILE A 140 15.22 12.85 -9.12
N SER A 141 14.61 12.35 -10.20
CA SER A 141 15.16 12.42 -11.56
C SER A 141 14.96 13.78 -12.22
N LYS A 142 14.04 14.62 -11.71
CA LYS A 142 13.60 15.88 -12.35
C LYS A 142 13.01 15.68 -13.75
N MET A 143 12.62 14.46 -14.08
CA MET A 143 11.96 14.09 -15.33
C MET A 143 10.47 13.90 -15.10
N ARG A 144 9.69 13.93 -16.17
CA ARG A 144 8.28 13.55 -16.14
C ARG A 144 8.15 12.10 -15.67
N MET A 145 7.33 11.86 -14.64
CA MET A 145 7.13 10.52 -14.07
C MET A 145 6.55 9.56 -15.10
N THR A 146 6.95 8.29 -15.03
CA THR A 146 6.41 7.21 -15.88
C THR A 146 5.59 6.21 -15.07
N ASP A 147 6.07 5.83 -13.88
CA ASP A 147 5.35 4.96 -12.96
C ASP A 147 5.34 5.58 -11.55
N PRO A 148 4.36 6.44 -11.24
CA PRO A 148 4.33 7.19 -10.00
C PRO A 148 3.99 6.28 -8.80
N VAL A 149 4.80 6.40 -7.76
CA VAL A 149 4.64 5.70 -6.47
C VAL A 149 4.59 6.71 -5.34
N ARG A 150 3.67 6.51 -4.40
CA ARG A 150 3.46 7.35 -3.22
C ARG A 150 4.01 6.67 -1.98
N ASN A 151 4.77 7.40 -1.18
CA ASN A 151 5.17 6.94 0.16
C ASN A 151 3.99 7.08 1.13
N ALA A 152 3.60 6.01 1.80
CA ALA A 152 2.53 6.01 2.80
C ALA A 152 2.83 6.91 4.02
N VAL A 153 4.10 7.11 4.37
CA VAL A 153 4.50 7.89 5.56
C VAL A 153 4.39 9.39 5.33
N CYS A 154 4.97 9.90 4.25
CA CYS A 154 5.03 11.35 3.98
C CYS A 154 4.10 11.83 2.87
N GLY A 155 3.45 10.91 2.13
CA GLY A 155 2.50 11.23 1.07
C GLY A 155 3.11 11.74 -0.23
N HIS A 156 4.43 11.89 -0.31
CA HIS A 156 5.13 12.34 -1.53
C HIS A 156 5.15 11.27 -2.62
N ILE A 157 5.17 11.73 -3.87
CA ILE A 157 5.13 10.90 -5.07
C ILE A 157 6.47 10.97 -5.78
N TYR A 158 6.95 9.82 -6.24
CA TYR A 158 8.21 9.65 -6.97
C TYR A 158 7.99 8.77 -8.19
N ASP A 159 8.92 8.79 -9.14
CA ASP A 159 8.98 7.76 -10.16
C ASP A 159 9.61 6.47 -9.58
N LYS A 160 8.98 5.31 -9.81
CA LYS A 160 9.41 4.02 -9.24
C LYS A 160 10.84 3.66 -9.59
N ALA A 161 11.23 3.80 -10.86
CA ALA A 161 12.57 3.45 -11.31
C ALA A 161 13.61 4.38 -10.67
N SER A 162 13.27 5.67 -10.57
CA SER A 162 14.12 6.69 -9.95
C SER A 162 14.30 6.46 -8.44
N LEU A 163 13.23 6.08 -7.74
CA LEU A 163 13.27 5.74 -6.32
C LEU A 163 14.12 4.49 -6.06
N VAL A 164 13.91 3.43 -6.84
CA VAL A 164 14.70 2.20 -6.73
C VAL A 164 16.18 2.47 -7.01
N ALA A 165 16.49 3.24 -8.06
CA ALA A 165 17.86 3.63 -8.37
C ALA A 165 18.50 4.43 -7.22
N MET A 166 17.76 5.36 -6.61
CA MET A 166 18.23 6.12 -5.45
C MET A 166 18.58 5.20 -4.27
N LEU A 167 17.69 4.27 -3.93
CA LEU A 167 17.89 3.32 -2.82
C LEU A 167 19.01 2.32 -3.10
N GLN A 168 19.23 1.94 -4.36
CA GLN A 168 20.30 1.02 -4.76
C GLN A 168 21.67 1.69 -4.85
N LYS A 169 21.74 2.99 -5.09
CA LYS A 169 23.00 3.74 -5.32
C LYS A 169 23.95 3.70 -4.11
N ASN A 170 23.47 3.35 -2.92
CA ASN A 170 24.23 3.53 -1.68
C ASN A 170 24.35 2.30 -0.77
N LYS A 171 24.69 1.12 -1.33
CA LYS A 171 25.10 -0.07 -0.53
C LYS A 171 26.31 0.17 0.40
N ASN A 172 26.93 1.35 0.35
CA ASN A 172 28.17 1.71 1.03
C ASN A 172 28.06 2.80 2.12
N THR A 173 26.90 3.42 2.37
CA THR A 173 26.67 4.21 3.59
C THR A 173 26.30 3.26 4.74
N ARG A 174 27.36 2.71 5.33
CA ARG A 174 27.38 1.66 6.35
C ARG A 174 26.96 2.19 7.72
N TYR A 175 25.87 1.67 8.28
CA TYR A 175 25.73 1.59 9.75
C TYR A 175 25.69 0.12 10.15
N VAL A 176 26.51 -0.22 11.14
CA VAL A 176 26.57 -1.56 11.74
C VAL A 176 25.57 -1.59 12.89
N PHE A 177 24.51 -2.38 12.78
CA PHE A 177 23.68 -2.73 13.94
C PHE A 177 24.42 -3.82 14.74
N HIS A 178 24.96 -3.46 15.90
CA HIS A 178 25.49 -4.42 16.87
C HIS A 178 24.34 -4.89 17.76
N ILE A 179 23.74 -6.05 17.45
CA ILE A 179 22.87 -6.73 18.41
C ILE A 179 23.77 -7.67 19.22
N MET A 180 24.07 -7.30 20.46
CA MET A 180 24.76 -8.19 21.39
C MET A 180 23.72 -9.14 21.98
N SER A 181 23.72 -10.40 21.53
CA SER A 181 23.05 -11.48 22.25
C SER A 181 24.06 -12.19 23.14
N ASN A 182 23.69 -12.50 24.38
CA ASN A 182 24.56 -13.10 25.42
C ASN A 182 24.89 -14.59 25.18
N ILE A 183 24.52 -15.16 24.05
CA ILE A 183 24.74 -16.57 23.72
C ILE A 183 25.19 -16.66 22.27
N GLY A 184 26.50 -16.84 22.07
CA GLY A 184 27.09 -17.20 20.76
C GLY A 184 27.03 -16.10 19.70
N ILE A 185 28.19 -15.59 19.30
CA ILE A 185 28.30 -14.50 18.33
C ILE A 185 27.91 -14.99 16.92
N CYS A 186 26.64 -14.83 16.53
CA CYS A 186 26.20 -14.93 15.14
C CYS A 186 26.10 -13.52 14.54
N TYR A 187 27.06 -13.14 13.69
CA TYR A 187 27.05 -11.87 12.99
C TYR A 187 26.08 -11.91 11.78
N TYR A 188 24.83 -11.48 11.96
CA TYR A 188 23.96 -11.18 10.82
C TYR A 188 24.18 -9.72 10.36
N ARG A 189 24.82 -9.53 9.21
CA ARG A 189 24.95 -8.21 8.56
C ARG A 189 23.72 -7.95 7.69
N PHE A 190 22.73 -7.25 8.22
CA PHE A 190 21.66 -6.66 7.41
C PHE A 190 22.11 -5.29 6.90
N TYR A 191 22.22 -5.15 5.58
CA TYR A 191 22.58 -3.90 4.92
C TYR A 191 21.31 -3.23 4.41
N VAL A 192 20.89 -2.12 5.03
CA VAL A 192 19.76 -1.30 4.56
C VAL A 192 20.31 0.08 4.19
N CYS A 193 20.13 0.49 2.94
CA CYS A 193 20.46 1.84 2.48
C CYS A 193 19.40 2.80 3.02
N ILE A 194 19.80 3.75 3.87
CA ILE A 194 18.84 4.52 4.64
C ILE A 194 18.69 5.95 4.09
N HIS A 195 17.79 6.15 3.12
CA HIS A 195 17.52 7.46 2.52
C HIS A 195 16.26 8.10 3.11
N ARG A 196 16.32 9.39 3.44
CA ARG A 196 15.14 10.19 3.82
C ARG A 196 14.43 10.73 2.58
N CYS A 197 13.22 11.24 2.77
CA CYS A 197 12.48 11.94 1.73
C CYS A 197 13.28 13.08 1.09
N PRO A 198 13.48 13.08 -0.24
CA PRO A 198 14.24 14.12 -0.95
C PRO A 198 13.44 15.41 -1.20
N VAL A 199 12.14 15.43 -0.90
CA VAL A 199 11.30 16.61 -1.06
C VAL A 199 11.62 17.63 0.04
N VAL A 200 11.95 18.85 -0.39
CA VAL A 200 12.30 19.96 0.51
C VAL A 200 11.09 20.30 1.39
N GLY A 201 11.31 20.45 2.70
CA GLY A 201 10.25 20.77 3.65
C GLY A 201 9.43 19.57 4.15
N CYS A 202 9.81 18.34 3.77
CA CYS A 202 9.20 17.14 4.33
C CYS A 202 9.45 17.04 5.84
N THR A 203 8.38 16.90 6.62
CA THR A 203 8.42 16.77 8.09
C THR A 203 8.78 15.36 8.55
N SER A 204 8.58 14.35 7.69
CA SER A 204 8.94 12.97 7.99
C SER A 204 10.45 12.82 8.14
N LEU A 205 10.87 12.39 9.34
CA LEU A 205 12.25 12.02 9.63
C LEU A 205 12.53 10.55 9.31
N ASP A 206 11.47 9.79 9.03
CA ASP A 206 11.54 8.38 8.69
C ASP A 206 12.22 8.16 7.34
N TYR A 207 12.81 6.99 7.26
CA TYR A 207 13.52 6.54 6.09
C TYR A 207 12.57 5.90 5.09
N ILE A 208 12.81 6.15 3.81
CA ILE A 208 11.99 5.58 2.75
C ILE A 208 12.31 4.10 2.62
N ASP A 209 11.30 3.27 2.85
CA ASP A 209 11.30 1.87 2.48
C ASP A 209 10.41 1.67 1.24
N LEU A 210 10.86 0.84 0.30
CA LEU A 210 10.05 0.44 -0.86
C LEU A 210 8.78 -0.28 -0.42
N SER A 211 8.83 -1.01 0.69
CA SER A 211 7.65 -1.71 1.25
C SER A 211 6.53 -0.74 1.65
N GLN A 212 6.86 0.52 1.96
CA GLN A 212 5.91 1.55 2.35
C GLN A 212 5.40 2.37 1.15
N CYS A 213 5.93 2.12 -0.04
CA CYS A 213 5.53 2.81 -1.26
C CYS A 213 4.42 2.03 -1.96
N ARG A 214 3.39 2.74 -2.42
CA ARG A 214 2.23 2.18 -3.14
C ARG A 214 2.07 2.88 -4.48
N SER A 215 1.56 2.16 -5.49
CA SER A 215 1.24 2.76 -6.80
C SER A 215 0.24 3.91 -6.62
N ASP A 216 0.51 5.07 -7.24
CA ASP A 216 -0.42 6.21 -7.21
C ASP A 216 -1.30 6.19 -8.47
N ILE A 217 -2.47 5.56 -8.36
CA ILE A 217 -3.40 5.39 -9.49
C ILE A 217 -3.86 6.75 -10.05
N VAL A 218 -3.93 7.79 -9.20
CA VAL A 218 -4.44 9.12 -9.55
C VAL A 218 -3.46 9.85 -10.46
N THR A 219 -2.22 10.06 -10.01
CA THR A 219 -1.18 10.68 -10.84
C THR A 219 -0.94 9.89 -12.11
N LYS A 220 -0.95 8.55 -12.05
CA LYS A 220 -0.78 7.73 -13.24
C LYS A 220 -1.90 7.92 -14.27
N THR A 221 -3.15 8.05 -13.83
CA THR A 221 -4.27 8.35 -14.74
C THR A 221 -4.12 9.74 -15.35
N TYR A 222 -3.76 10.74 -14.53
CA TYR A 222 -3.50 12.10 -15.02
C TYR A 222 -2.39 12.13 -16.09
N LEU A 223 -1.29 11.40 -15.87
CA LEU A 223 -0.17 11.30 -16.83
C LEU A 223 -0.57 10.67 -18.17
N GLU A 224 -1.42 9.65 -18.13
CA GLU A 224 -1.96 8.96 -19.33
C GLU A 224 -2.85 9.89 -20.15
N ASN A 225 -3.64 10.74 -19.49
CA ASN A 225 -4.57 11.65 -20.15
C ASN A 225 -3.89 12.92 -20.68
N HIS A 226 -2.69 13.26 -20.19
CA HIS A 226 -1.92 14.43 -20.59
C HIS A 226 -0.53 14.03 -21.13
N PRO A 227 -0.41 13.35 -22.28
CA PRO A 227 0.89 12.93 -22.83
C PRO A 227 1.82 14.12 -23.10
N ALA A 228 3.14 13.84 -23.11
CA ALA A 228 4.19 14.86 -23.29
C ALA A 228 4.29 15.34 -24.74
#